data_AF-A0A931YUK3-F1
#
_entry.id   AF-A0A931YUK3-F1
#
_cell.length_a   1.000
_cell.length_b   1.000
_cell.length_c   1.000
_cell.angle_alpha   90.00
_cell.angle_beta   90.00
_cell.angle_gamma   90.00
#
_symmetry.space_group_name_H-M   'P 1'
#
loop_
_entity.id
_entity.type
_entity.pdbx_description
1 polymer ?
#
loop_
_entity_poly.entity_id
_entity_poly.type
_entity_poly.pdbx_seq_one_letter_code
_entity_poly.pdbx_strand_id
1 'polypeptide(L)' 'MIRAGMLLLAVMFLLAIPEPSDAQIYRWVDERGVPHFTEGIDSVPQQYRATAVPLPLRSAPPPA' A
#
# COMPACT_ATOMS: atom_id res chain seq x y z
N MET A 1 -34.37 17.26 -15.12
CA MET A 1 -33.52 16.30 -15.84
C MET A 1 -32.05 16.73 -15.88
N ILE A 2 -31.72 17.92 -16.39
CA ILE A 2 -30.32 18.41 -16.53
C ILE A 2 -29.55 18.47 -15.18
N ARG A 3 -30.17 19.03 -14.13
CA ARG A 3 -29.55 19.11 -12.78
C ARG A 3 -29.24 17.74 -12.17
N ALA A 4 -30.12 16.76 -12.36
CA ALA A 4 -29.91 15.40 -11.88
C ALA A 4 -28.76 14.71 -12.65
N GLY A 5 -28.65 14.95 -13.97
CA GLY A 5 -27.53 14.46 -14.77
C GLY A 5 -26.19 15.07 -14.36
N MET A 6 -26.15 16.37 -14.04
CA MET A 6 -24.93 17.02 -13.53
C MET A 6 -24.52 16.47 -12.16
N LEU A 7 -25.48 16.19 -11.27
CA LEU A 7 -25.19 15.58 -9.97
C LEU A 7 -24.61 14.17 -10.14
N LEU A 8 -25.19 13.35 -11.03
CA LEU A 8 -24.68 12.02 -11.32
C LEU A 8 -23.25 12.07 -11.86
N LEU A 9 -22.98 12.99 -12.80
CA LEU A 9 -21.65 13.16 -13.39
C LEU A 9 -20.62 13.61 -12.34
N ALA A 10 -20.99 14.52 -11.44
CA ALA A 10 -20.12 14.96 -10.36
C ALA A 10 -19.78 13.81 -9.39
N VAL A 11 -20.76 12.97 -9.05
CA VAL A 11 -20.53 11.78 -8.21
C VAL A 11 -19.61 10.78 -8.91
N MET A 12 -19.82 10.52 -10.20
CA MET A 12 -18.93 9.64 -10.97
C MET A 12 -17.49 10.19 -11.02
N PHE A 13 -17.33 11.50 -11.18
CA PHE A 13 -16.00 12.11 -11.18
C PHE A 13 -15.30 12.02 -9.82
N LEU A 14 -16.06 12.15 -8.73
CA LEU A 14 -15.52 12.01 -7.37
C LEU A 14 -15.08 10.57 -7.06
N LEU A 15 -15.80 9.57 -7.58
CA LEU A 15 -15.46 8.15 -7.44
C LEU A 15 -14.30 7.70 -8.34
N ALA A 16 -13.92 8.51 -9.34
CA ALA A 16 -12.83 8.20 -10.26
C ALA A 16 -11.45 8.64 -9.74
N ILE A 17 -11.37 9.22 -8.54
CA ILE A 17 -10.10 9.65 -7.94
C ILE A 17 -9.34 8.39 -7.52
N PRO A 18 -8.15 8.10 -8.11
CA PRO A 18 -7.35 6.97 -7.67
C PRO A 18 -6.85 7.19 -6.23
N GLU A 19 -6.97 6.17 -5.39
CA GLU A 19 -6.36 6.22 -4.06
C GLU A 19 -4.83 6.14 -4.19
N PRO A 20 -4.08 6.97 -3.44
CA PRO A 20 -2.63 6.83 -3.37
C PRO A 20 -2.30 5.46 -2.77
N SER A 21 -1.64 4.60 -3.53
CA SER A 21 -1.09 3.35 -3.02
C SER A 21 0.31 3.59 -2.44
N ASP A 22 0.50 3.26 -1.16
CA ASP A 22 1.82 3.27 -0.55
C ASP A 22 2.66 2.11 -1.13
N ALA A 23 3.62 2.42 -2.00
CA ALA A 23 4.59 1.47 -2.55
C ALA A 23 5.70 1.14 -1.52
N GLN A 24 5.29 0.79 -0.31
CA GLN A 24 6.20 0.49 0.79
C GLN A 24 6.54 -1.00 0.81
N ILE A 25 7.83 -1.33 0.87
CA ILE A 25 8.28 -2.73 0.97
C ILE A 25 8.18 -3.16 2.43
N TYR A 26 7.51 -4.28 2.69
CA TYR A 26 7.43 -4.91 4.00
C TYR A 26 8.28 -6.16 4.03
N ARG A 27 9.00 -6.36 5.14
CA ARG A 27 9.67 -7.62 5.45
C ARG A 27 8.95 -8.32 6.57
N TRP A 28 8.67 -9.60 6.40
CA TRP A 28 8.15 -10.47 7.44
C TRP A 28 8.96 -11.75 7.50
N VAL A 29 8.81 -12.51 8.59
CA VAL A 29 9.56 -13.74 8.83
C VAL A 29 8.56 -14.86 9.02
N ASP A 30 8.74 -15.96 8.29
CA ASP A 30 7.87 -17.14 8.44
C ASP A 30 8.21 -17.94 9.71
N GLU A 31 7.39 -18.93 10.04
CA GLU A 31 7.60 -19.83 11.18
C GLU A 31 8.96 -20.56 11.17
N ARG A 32 9.60 -20.69 10.01
CA ARG A 32 10.90 -21.33 9.84
C ARG A 32 12.05 -20.32 9.94
N GLY A 33 11.77 -19.05 10.23
CA GLY A 33 12.76 -17.99 10.33
C GLY A 33 13.20 -17.42 8.98
N VAL A 34 12.53 -17.75 7.87
CA VAL A 34 12.90 -17.26 6.53
C VAL A 34 12.33 -15.86 6.31
N PRO A 35 13.16 -14.86 5.97
CA PRO A 35 12.68 -13.52 5.64
C PRO A 35 12.03 -13.49 4.25
N HIS A 36 10.85 -12.91 4.18
CA HIS A 36 10.08 -12.65 2.95
C HIS A 36 9.86 -11.15 2.78
N PHE A 37 9.73 -10.70 1.53
CA PHE A 37 9.54 -9.30 1.19
C PHE A 37 8.34 -9.15 0.26
N THR A 38 7.50 -8.15 0.54
CA THR A 38 6.30 -7.86 -0.25
C THR A 38 6.10 -6.37 -0.43
N GLU A 39 5.47 -5.98 -1.52
CA GLU A 39 5.04 -4.59 -1.75
C GLU A 39 3.66 -4.39 -1.12
N GLY A 40 3.57 -3.51 -0.13
CA GLY A 40 2.35 -3.24 0.64
C GLY A 40 2.09 -4.23 1.78
N ILE A 41 1.35 -3.76 2.78
CA ILE A 41 0.95 -4.56 3.95
C ILE A 41 -0.12 -5.60 3.59
N ASP A 42 -0.94 -5.33 2.58
CA ASP A 42 -2.02 -6.24 2.15
C ASP A 42 -1.47 -7.54 1.57
N SER A 43 -0.32 -7.45 0.91
CA SER A 43 0.43 -8.58 0.35
C SER A 43 1.07 -9.48 1.42
N VAL A 44 1.19 -9.00 2.66
CA VAL A 44 1.69 -9.82 3.78
C VAL A 44 0.56 -10.75 4.25
N PRO A 45 0.80 -12.07 4.43
CA PRO A 45 -0.20 -12.97 4.99
C PRO A 45 -0.67 -12.51 6.37
N GLN A 46 -1.97 -12.62 6.66
CA GLN A 46 -2.60 -12.03 7.84
C GLN A 46 -1.90 -12.38 9.16
N GLN A 47 -1.46 -13.63 9.31
CA GLN A 47 -0.75 -14.13 10.51
C GLN A 47 0.61 -13.45 10.76
N TYR A 48 1.26 -12.92 9.72
CA TYR A 48 2.56 -12.28 9.80
C TYR A 48 2.49 -10.74 9.73
N ARG A 49 1.31 -10.15 9.50
CA ARG A 49 1.14 -8.69 9.42
C ARG A 49 1.54 -7.98 10.71
N ALA A 50 1.23 -8.57 11.88
CA ALA A 50 1.58 -7.99 13.17
C ALA A 50 3.10 -7.88 13.41
N THR A 51 3.89 -8.73 12.74
CA THR A 51 5.35 -8.76 12.85
C THR A 51 6.06 -8.22 11.61
N ALA A 52 5.31 -7.78 10.60
CA ALA A 52 5.86 -7.23 9.38
C ALA A 52 6.45 -5.84 9.66
N VAL A 53 7.68 -5.63 9.21
CA VAL A 53 8.39 -4.38 9.41
C VAL A 53 8.50 -3.66 8.07
N PRO A 54 8.05 -2.39 7.97
CA PRO A 54 8.27 -1.60 6.78
C PRO A 54 9.77 -1.32 6.61
N LEU A 55 10.30 -1.57 5.42
CA LEU A 55 11.67 -1.23 5.07
C LEU A 55 11.75 0.24 4.69
N PRO A 56 12.65 1.02 5.31
CA PRO A 56 12.91 2.38 4.86
C PRO A 56 13.56 2.32 3.49
N LEU A 57 13.07 3.14 2.56
CA LEU A 57 13.78 3.49 1.33
C LEU A 57 15.03 4.29 1.74
N ARG A 58 16.14 3.60 2.02
CA ARG A 58 17.42 4.28 2.28
C ARG A 58 17.86 4.96 0.98
N SER A 59 17.80 6.29 0.97
CA SER A 59 18.25 7.13 -0.15
C SER A 59 19.70 7.62 -0.01
N ALA A 60 20.38 7.32 1.10
CA ALA A 60 21.77 7.72 1.34
C ALA A 60 22.71 6.49 1.38
N PRO A 61 23.84 6.52 0.64
CA PRO A 61 24.93 5.55 0.82
C PRO A 61 25.44 5.56 2.27
N PRO A 62 26.01 4.45 2.77
CA PRO A 62 26.74 4.48 4.03
C PRO A 62 27.88 5.50 3.97
N PRO A 63 28.23 6.18 5.08
CA PRO A 63 29.44 6.99 5.13
C PRO A 63 30.67 6.14 4.80
N ALA A 64 31.65 6.74 4.11
CA ALA A 64 32.90 6.10 3.69
C ALA A 64 33.83 5.78 4.87
#